data_AF-A0A9J7G7F4-F1
#
_entry.id   AF-A0A9J7G7F4-F1
#
_cell.length_a   1.000
_cell.length_b   1.000
_cell.length_c   1.000
_cell.angle_alpha   90.00
_cell.angle_beta   90.00
_cell.angle_gamma   90.00
#
_symmetry.space_group_name_H-M   'P 1'
#
loop_
_entity.id
_entity.type
_entity.pdbx_description
1 polymer ?
#
loop_
_entity_poly.entity_id
_entity_poly.type
_entity_poly.pdbx_seq_one_letter_code
_entity_poly.pdbx_strand_id
1 'polypeptide(L)'
;MTTGNKTPPGADPKQLERTSTVREIGSQAVMGMSTCKPGFGMDRLRDYNLETYWQSDGSQPHLVNIQFRRKTTKFSNLNWWNQVAGFMFL
;
A
#
# COMPACT_ATOMS: atom_id res chain seq x y z
N MET A 1 9.61 -4.87 28.39
CA MET A 1 8.20 -4.57 28.07
C MET A 1 7.90 -5.15 26.70
N THR A 2 7.28 -6.32 26.63
CA THR A 2 6.82 -6.90 25.36
C THR A 2 5.58 -6.14 24.94
N THR A 3 5.62 -5.48 23.78
CA THR A 3 4.44 -4.78 23.23
C THR A 3 3.34 -5.81 22.98
N GLY A 4 2.26 -5.73 23.76
CA GLY A 4 1.11 -6.61 23.60
C GLY A 4 0.46 -6.46 22.22
N ASN A 5 0.12 -7.59 21.61
CA ASN A 5 -0.75 -7.73 20.43
C ASN A 5 -0.28 -7.00 19.15
N LYS A 6 0.94 -7.25 18.67
CA LYS A 6 1.29 -6.93 17.28
C LYS A 6 0.57 -7.88 16.33
N THR A 7 -0.02 -7.36 15.26
CA THR A 7 -0.48 -8.18 14.14
C THR A 7 0.71 -8.97 13.59
N PRO A 8 0.58 -10.31 13.42
CA PRO A 8 1.66 -11.10 12.84
C PRO A 8 1.96 -10.62 11.42
N PRO A 9 3.23 -10.65 10.98
CA PRO A 9 3.57 -10.38 9.59
C PRO A 9 2.78 -11.28 8.65
N GLY A 10 2.18 -10.69 7.61
CA GLY A 10 1.53 -11.44 6.54
C GLY A 10 2.55 -12.19 5.68
N ALA A 11 2.08 -13.13 4.86
CA ALA A 11 2.91 -13.79 3.87
C ALA A 11 3.38 -12.79 2.79
N ASP A 12 4.58 -13.00 2.26
CA ASP A 12 5.09 -12.22 1.13
C ASP A 12 4.18 -12.39 -0.10
N PRO A 13 3.60 -11.31 -0.66
CA PRO A 13 2.73 -11.37 -1.83
C PRO A 13 3.38 -12.07 -3.04
N LYS A 14 4.71 -12.01 -3.18
CA LYS A 14 5.43 -12.70 -4.27
C LYS A 14 5.32 -14.22 -4.17
N GLN A 15 5.16 -14.78 -2.96
CA GLN A 15 4.92 -16.21 -2.79
C GLN A 15 3.54 -16.58 -3.32
N LEU A 16 2.53 -15.72 -3.12
CA LEU A 16 1.18 -15.94 -3.63
C LEU A 16 1.17 -15.90 -5.17
N GLU A 17 1.90 -14.98 -5.79
CA GLU A 17 2.05 -14.93 -7.26
C GLU A 17 2.72 -16.20 -7.83
N ARG A 18 3.72 -16.76 -7.14
CA ARG A 18 4.40 -18.01 -7.56
C ARG A 18 3.47 -19.22 -7.61
N THR A 19 2.38 -19.23 -6.84
CA THR A 19 1.37 -20.29 -6.92
C THR A 19 0.59 -20.27 -8.24
N SER A 20 0.70 -19.21 -9.04
CA SER A 20 -0.07 -19.00 -10.28
C SER A 20 -1.59 -18.96 -10.10
N THR A 21 -2.06 -18.83 -8.85
CA THR A 21 -3.49 -18.74 -8.53
C THR A 21 -4.02 -17.31 -8.54
N VAL A 22 -3.12 -16.32 -8.44
CA VAL A 22 -3.43 -14.89 -8.47
C VAL A 22 -2.48 -14.15 -9.40
N ARG A 23 -2.83 -12.90 -9.75
CA ARG A 23 -1.99 -11.98 -10.50
C ARG A 23 -2.15 -10.57 -9.96
N GLU A 24 -1.05 -9.82 -9.90
CA GLU A 24 -1.05 -8.38 -9.64
C GLU A 24 -1.82 -7.63 -10.76
N ILE A 25 -2.73 -6.72 -10.38
CA ILE A 25 -3.55 -5.96 -11.33
C ILE A 25 -3.54 -4.45 -11.06
N GLY A 26 -2.69 -3.96 -10.16
CA GLY A 26 -2.59 -2.54 -9.79
C GLY A 26 -2.09 -1.67 -10.94
N SER A 27 -1.39 -2.23 -11.93
CA SER A 27 -1.05 -1.57 -13.20
C SER A 27 -2.27 -1.26 -14.09
N GLN A 28 -3.39 -1.98 -13.92
CA GLN A 28 -4.62 -1.76 -14.70
C GLN A 28 -5.54 -0.70 -14.06
N ALA A 29 -5.20 -0.24 -12.85
CA ALA A 29 -5.95 0.75 -12.11
C ALA A 29 -5.30 2.14 -12.21
N VAL A 30 -6.13 3.16 -12.35
CA VAL A 30 -5.74 4.53 -12.05
C VAL A 30 -5.79 4.67 -10.53
N MET A 31 -4.65 5.07 -9.93
CA MET A 31 -4.58 5.32 -8.50
C MET A 31 -4.34 6.80 -8.24
N GLY A 32 -5.01 7.33 -7.23
CA GLY A 32 -4.83 8.68 -6.73
C GLY A 32 -4.78 8.68 -5.20
N MET A 33 -4.26 9.74 -4.62
CA MET A 33 -4.16 9.90 -3.16
C MET A 33 -4.74 11.25 -2.76
N SER A 34 -5.23 11.37 -1.52
CA SER A 34 -5.78 12.65 -1.06
C SER A 34 -4.72 13.75 -0.94
N THR A 35 -3.55 13.41 -0.38
CA THR A 35 -2.41 14.32 -0.24
C THR A 35 -1.09 13.56 -0.31
N CYS A 36 -0.01 14.26 -0.65
CA CYS A 36 1.34 13.74 -0.50
C CYS A 36 2.35 14.86 -0.32
N LYS A 37 3.41 14.60 0.46
CA LYS A 37 4.59 15.44 0.43
C LYS A 37 5.30 15.34 -0.92
N PRO A 38 5.88 16.44 -1.43
CA PRO A 38 6.72 16.39 -2.62
C PRO A 38 7.81 15.31 -2.49
N GLY A 39 7.91 14.41 -3.48
CA GLY A 39 8.87 13.30 -3.49
C GLY A 39 8.44 12.00 -2.79
N PHE A 40 7.34 12.03 -2.02
CA PHE A 40 6.76 10.90 -1.28
C PHE A 40 5.35 10.56 -1.79
N GLY A 41 5.16 10.61 -3.11
CA GLY A 41 3.87 10.40 -3.78
C GLY A 41 3.56 8.94 -4.10
N MET A 42 2.57 8.76 -4.98
CA MET A 42 2.06 7.46 -5.42
C MET A 42 3.14 6.53 -5.99
N ASP A 43 4.16 7.10 -6.63
CA ASP A 43 5.25 6.34 -7.26
C ASP A 43 6.00 5.47 -6.24
N ARG A 44 6.09 5.93 -4.98
CA ARG A 44 6.72 5.20 -3.88
C ARG A 44 5.93 3.98 -3.41
N LEU A 45 4.62 3.93 -3.64
CA LEU A 45 3.80 2.75 -3.28
C LEU A 45 3.88 1.63 -4.33
N ARG A 46 4.42 1.92 -5.53
CA ARG A 46 4.44 1.00 -6.68
C ARG A 46 5.84 0.62 -7.14
N ASP A 47 6.90 1.17 -6.53
CA ASP A 47 8.29 0.94 -6.95
C ASP A 47 8.88 -0.38 -6.43
N TYR A 48 8.10 -1.19 -5.69
CA TYR A 48 8.50 -2.45 -5.06
C TYR A 48 9.69 -2.32 -4.11
N ASN A 49 10.06 -1.09 -3.71
CA ASN A 49 11.11 -0.84 -2.74
C ASN A 49 10.48 -0.66 -1.35
N LEU A 50 10.97 -1.40 -0.36
CA LEU A 50 10.46 -1.34 1.01
C LEU A 50 11.08 -0.21 1.85
N GLU A 51 12.06 0.50 1.29
CA GLU A 51 12.69 1.67 1.91
C GLU A 51 12.01 2.99 1.52
N THR A 52 11.18 2.95 0.48
CA THR A 52 10.38 4.08 0.03
C THR A 52 8.98 3.99 0.60
N TYR A 53 8.37 5.16 0.83
CA TYR A 53 7.05 5.23 1.43
C TYR A 53 6.26 6.43 0.89
N TRP A 54 4.94 6.32 1.00
CA TRP A 54 4.04 7.47 0.87
C TRP A 54 3.96 8.21 2.21
N GLN A 55 4.02 9.52 2.15
CA GLN A 55 3.73 10.39 3.30
C GLN A 55 2.61 11.36 2.93
N SER A 56 1.47 11.24 3.61
CA SER A 56 0.37 12.21 3.52
C SER A 56 0.79 13.57 4.09
N ASP A 57 0.14 14.63 3.62
CA ASP A 57 0.44 16.02 3.99
C ASP A 57 -0.84 16.85 4.10
N GLY A 58 -1.80 16.36 4.88
CA GLY A 58 -3.11 17.02 5.02
C GLY A 58 -3.90 16.51 6.22
N SER A 59 -5.13 16.99 6.37
CA SER A 59 -6.03 16.54 7.43
C SER A 59 -6.47 15.08 7.24
N GLN A 60 -6.67 14.37 8.34
CA GLN A 60 -7.27 13.04 8.29
C GLN A 60 -8.76 13.12 7.87
N PRO A 61 -9.29 12.10 7.16
CA PRO A 61 -8.63 10.85 6.78
C PRO A 61 -7.73 10.96 5.53
N HIS A 62 -6.65 10.18 5.51
CA HIS A 62 -5.83 10.02 4.30
C HIS A 62 -6.40 8.91 3.42
N LEU A 63 -6.52 9.16 2.12
CA LEU A 63 -7.20 8.25 1.19
C LEU A 63 -6.24 7.83 0.07
N VAL A 64 -6.30 6.53 -0.27
CA VAL A 64 -5.78 6.00 -1.53
C VAL A 64 -6.96 5.47 -2.34
N ASN A 65 -7.19 6.10 -3.48
CA ASN A 65 -8.26 5.77 -4.41
C ASN A 65 -7.72 4.85 -5.50
N ILE A 66 -8.38 3.71 -5.72
CA ILE A 66 -8.02 2.74 -6.75
C ILE A 66 -9.22 2.57 -7.68
N GLN A 67 -9.09 3.01 -8.92
CA GLN A 67 -10.18 3.01 -9.90
C GLN A 67 -9.81 2.17 -11.11
N PHE A 68 -10.63 1.16 -11.41
CA PHE A 68 -10.50 0.34 -12.61
C PHE A 68 -11.40 0.87 -13.72
N ARG A 69 -10.89 0.91 -14.96
CA ARG A 69 -11.63 1.40 -16.13
C ARG A 69 -12.84 0.53 -16.50
N ARG A 70 -12.84 -0.73 -16.07
CA ARG A 70 -13.90 -1.70 -16.30
C ARG A 70 -14.17 -2.44 -15.01
N LYS A 71 -15.35 -3.05 -14.89
CA LYS A 71 -15.69 -3.89 -13.75
C LYS A 71 -14.69 -5.05 -13.67
N THR A 72 -13.82 -5.00 -12.66
CA THR A 72 -12.90 -6.10 -12.34
C THR A 72 -13.70 -7.18 -11.62
N THR A 73 -14.02 -8.27 -12.33
CA THR A 73 -14.94 -9.31 -11.83
C THR A 73 -14.40 -10.09 -10.64
N LYS A 74 -13.07 -10.16 -10.46
CA LYS A 74 -12.45 -10.87 -9.33
C LYS A 74 -11.35 -10.03 -8.70
N PHE A 75 -11.62 -9.59 -7.48
CA PHE A 75 -10.64 -9.03 -6.56
C PHE A 75 -10.62 -9.92 -5.33
N SER A 76 -9.48 -10.51 -4.99
CA SER A 76 -9.37 -11.47 -3.88
C SER A 76 -8.55 -10.94 -2.70
N ASN A 77 -7.48 -10.21 -2.96
CA ASN A 77 -6.54 -9.77 -1.93
C ASN A 77 -6.09 -8.32 -2.19
N LEU A 78 -6.02 -7.52 -1.12
CA LEU A 78 -5.35 -6.22 -1.08
C LEU A 78 -4.20 -6.30 -0.06
N ASN A 79 -2.96 -6.26 -0.52
CA ASN A 79 -1.79 -6.34 0.36
C ASN A 79 -1.23 -4.93 0.62
N TRP A 80 -1.08 -4.58 1.90
CA TRP A 80 -0.42 -3.35 2.34
C TRP A 80 0.82 -3.70 3.16
N TRP A 81 1.94 -3.08 2.82
CA TRP A 81 3.13 -3.12 3.65
C TRP A 81 3.07 -1.97 4.65
N ASN A 82 3.17 -2.28 5.94
CA ASN A 82 3.16 -1.26 6.99
C ASN A 82 4.58 -1.07 7.50
N GLN A 83 5.10 0.15 7.34
CA GLN A 83 6.33 0.59 7.98
C GLN A 83 5.93 1.63 9.03
N VAL A 84 6.19 1.34 10.30
CA VAL A 84 5.99 2.32 11.38
C VAL A 84 7.09 3.37 11.25
N ALA A 85 6.85 4.40 10.43
CA ALA A 85 7.65 5.61 10.46
C ALA A 85 7.17 6.44 11.66
N GLY A 86 7.98 6.49 12.72
CA GLY A 86 7.66 7.27 13.91
C GLY A 86 7.42 8.73 13.57
N PHE A 87 6.20 9.22 13.82
CA PHE A 87 5.92 10.65 13.87
C PHE A 87 6.60 11.21 15.12
N MET A 88 7.78 11.81 14.97
CA MET A 88 8.28 12.76 15.97
C MET A 88 7.65 14.11 15.62
N PHE A 89 6.58 14.47 16.34
CA PHE A 89 6.15 15.87 16.39
C PHE A 89 7.29 16.66 17.05
N LEU A 90 7.84 17.64 16.33
CA LEU A 90 8.46 18.81 16.95
C LEU A 90 7.36 19.86 17.12
#